data_AF-A0A1C7I797-F1
#
_entry.id   AF-A0A1C7I797-F1
#
_cell.length_a   1.000
_cell.length_b   1.000
_cell.length_c   1.000
_cell.angle_alpha   90.00
_cell.angle_beta   90.00
_cell.angle_gamma   90.00
#
_symmetry.space_group_name_H-M   'P 1'
#
loop_
_entity.id
_entity.type
_entity.pdbx_description
1 polymer ?
#
loop_
_entity_poly.entity_id
_entity_poly.type
_entity_poly.pdbx_seq_one_letter_code
_entity_poly.pdbx_strand_id
1 'polypeptide(L)'
;MNIRTQIIVAVIVLAAFAYLIGKIRKNKLELKYALSWIVMGALILLLDFFPGIIAKLADICGIGMPINMIFFLGFCFLLALTFTLSVLVSGLSQKTKVLTQRIAILEEVISRERHGQTVVKEIELHKEKDVSDNDRES
;
A
#
# COMPACT_ATOMS: atom_id res chain seq x y z
N MET A 1 26.01 0.81 -30.81
CA MET A 1 25.89 1.58 -29.55
C MET A 1 27.24 1.58 -28.85
N ASN A 2 27.70 2.72 -28.35
CA ASN A 2 29.01 2.84 -27.68
C ASN A 2 28.94 2.21 -26.28
N ILE A 3 29.90 1.35 -25.94
CA ILE A 3 29.97 0.62 -24.64
C ILE A 3 29.81 1.54 -23.42
N ARG A 4 30.18 2.81 -23.58
CA ARG A 4 30.07 3.87 -22.56
C ARG A 4 28.63 4.16 -22.15
N THR A 5 27.69 4.23 -23.09
CA THR A 5 26.27 4.49 -22.73
C THR A 5 25.65 3.28 -22.06
N GLN A 6 26.04 2.08 -22.46
CA GLN A 6 25.56 0.82 -21.85
C GLN A 6 26.01 0.70 -20.38
N ILE A 7 27.25 1.08 -20.07
CA ILE A 7 27.77 1.07 -18.69
C ILE A 7 27.03 2.10 -17.82
N ILE A 8 26.79 3.30 -18.33
CA ILE A 8 26.08 4.35 -17.58
C ILE A 8 24.66 3.90 -17.22
N VAL A 9 23.93 3.33 -18.17
CA VAL A 9 22.57 2.86 -17.91
C VAL A 9 22.57 1.67 -16.95
N ALA A 10 23.48 0.71 -17.12
CA ALA A 10 23.63 -0.42 -16.21
C ALA A 10 23.91 0.02 -14.76
N VAL A 11 24.74 1.04 -14.55
CA VAL A 11 25.04 1.59 -13.21
C VAL A 11 23.81 2.29 -12.61
N ILE A 12 23.08 3.09 -13.40
CA ILE A 12 21.84 3.76 -12.96
C ILE A 12 20.79 2.73 -12.55
N VAL A 13 20.64 1.67 -13.33
CA VAL A 13 19.70 0.58 -13.08
C VAL A 13 20.09 -0.21 -11.83
N LEU A 14 21.37 -0.55 -11.66
CA LEU A 14 21.89 -1.20 -10.45
C LEU A 14 21.68 -0.33 -9.21
N ALA A 15 21.92 0.98 -9.31
CA ALA A 15 21.68 1.92 -8.21
C ALA A 15 20.19 2.01 -7.86
N ALA A 16 19.30 2.04 -8.86
CA ALA A 16 17.85 2.02 -8.65
C ALA A 16 17.38 0.72 -7.98
N PHE A 17 17.94 -0.43 -8.40
CA PHE A 17 17.69 -1.73 -7.76
C PHE A 17 18.16 -1.77 -6.32
N ALA A 18 19.38 -1.29 -6.05
CA ALA A 18 19.93 -1.20 -4.69
C ALA A 18 19.09 -0.29 -3.78
N TYR A 19 18.60 0.83 -4.32
CA TYR A 19 17.67 1.73 -3.62
C TYR A 19 16.33 1.05 -3.30
N LEU A 20 15.75 0.32 -4.27
CA LEU A 20 14.53 -0.48 -4.09
C LEU A 20 14.72 -1.51 -2.97
N ILE A 21 15.78 -2.31 -3.04
CA ILE A 21 16.11 -3.35 -2.07
C ILE A 21 16.36 -2.74 -0.69
N GLY A 22 17.05 -1.61 -0.63
CA GLY A 22 17.27 -0.85 0.61
C GLY A 22 15.96 -0.37 1.25
N LYS A 23 14.99 0.06 0.45
CA LYS A 23 13.65 0.44 0.94
C LYS A 23 12.78 -0.76 1.32
N ILE A 24 12.91 -1.89 0.62
CA ILE A 24 12.23 -3.15 0.96
C ILE A 24 12.73 -3.68 2.31
N ARG A 25 14.05 -3.65 2.56
CA ARG A 25 14.66 -4.15 3.80
C ARG A 25 14.36 -3.30 5.04
N LYS A 26 14.00 -2.03 4.86
CA LYS A 26 13.69 -1.09 5.97
C LYS A 26 12.23 -1.15 6.48
N ASN A 27 11.47 -2.20 6.17
CA ASN A 27 10.25 -2.62 6.87
C ASN A 27 9.17 -1.53 7.12
N LYS A 28 8.44 -1.12 6.08
CA LYS A 28 7.09 -0.53 6.18
C LYS A 28 6.13 -0.86 5.02
N LEU A 29 6.54 -1.64 4.03
CA LEU A 29 5.69 -2.01 2.90
C LEU A 29 5.44 -3.52 2.95
N GLU A 30 4.17 -3.93 3.08
CA GLU A 30 3.76 -5.33 2.95
C GLU A 30 4.42 -5.94 1.70
N LEU A 31 4.93 -7.17 1.82
CA LEU A 31 5.66 -7.92 0.76
C LEU A 31 4.97 -7.86 -0.63
N LYS A 32 3.64 -7.68 -0.63
CA LYS A 32 2.80 -7.50 -1.81
C LYS A 32 3.10 -6.23 -2.62
N TYR A 33 3.47 -5.12 -1.97
CA TYR A 33 3.83 -3.85 -2.63
C TYR A 33 5.23 -3.88 -3.24
N ALA A 34 6.15 -4.59 -2.61
CA ALA A 34 7.49 -4.83 -3.13
C ALA A 34 7.46 -5.68 -4.40
N LEU A 35 6.53 -6.65 -4.48
CA LEU A 35 6.36 -7.53 -5.63
C LEU A 35 6.05 -6.74 -6.92
N SER A 36 5.13 -5.78 -6.86
CA SER A 36 4.78 -4.95 -8.03
C SER A 36 5.97 -4.10 -8.50
N TRP A 37 6.77 -3.59 -7.58
CA TRP A 37 7.97 -2.80 -7.87
C TRP A 37 9.13 -3.66 -8.40
N ILE A 38 9.27 -4.90 -7.94
CA ILE A 38 10.25 -5.87 -8.46
C ILE A 38 9.87 -6.29 -9.88
N VAL A 39 8.59 -6.56 -10.15
CA VAL A 39 8.10 -6.88 -11.50
C VAL A 39 8.33 -5.69 -12.44
N MET A 40 8.08 -4.46 -11.98
CA MET A 40 8.37 -3.24 -12.73
C MET A 40 9.86 -3.06 -13.01
N GLY A 41 10.71 -3.23 -11.99
CA GLY A 41 12.17 -3.16 -12.14
C GLY A 41 12.69 -4.22 -13.11
N ALA A 42 12.16 -5.43 -13.04
CA ALA A 42 12.51 -6.53 -13.95
C ALA A 42 12.09 -6.22 -15.40
N LEU A 43 10.92 -5.62 -15.62
CA LEU A 43 10.49 -5.26 -16.98
C LEU A 43 11.37 -4.15 -17.58
N ILE A 44 11.71 -3.13 -16.78
CA ILE A 44 12.65 -2.08 -17.21
C ILE A 44 14.03 -2.68 -17.50
N LEU A 45 14.52 -3.59 -16.66
CA LEU A 45 15.77 -4.31 -16.88
C LEU A 45 15.76 -5.09 -18.20
N LEU A 46 14.63 -5.71 -18.52
CA LEU A 46 14.45 -6.53 -19.71
C LEU A 46 14.40 -5.68 -20.98
N LEU A 47 13.79 -4.48 -20.92
CA LEU A 47 13.86 -3.48 -21.98
C LEU A 47 15.29 -2.93 -22.17
N ASP A 48 16.02 -2.71 -21.07
CA ASP A 48 17.39 -2.18 -21.10
C ASP A 48 18.41 -3.18 -21.67
N PHE A 49 18.25 -4.46 -21.33
CA PHE A 49 19.16 -5.52 -21.80
C PHE A 49 19.04 -5.79 -23.31
N PHE A 50 17.93 -5.45 -23.93
CA PHE A 50 17.63 -5.81 -25.32
C PHE A 50 17.20 -4.63 -26.21
N PRO A 51 18.10 -3.66 -26.49
CA PRO A 51 17.84 -2.62 -27.48
C PRO A 51 17.59 -3.18 -28.89
N GLY A 52 18.16 -4.36 -29.20
CA GLY A 52 17.95 -5.05 -30.48
C GLY A 52 16.52 -5.57 -30.67
N ILE A 53 15.80 -5.90 -29.59
CA ILE A 53 14.39 -6.33 -29.67
C ILE A 53 13.51 -5.12 -30.02
N ILE A 54 13.78 -3.96 -29.41
CA ILE A 54 13.06 -2.72 -29.67
C ILE A 54 13.22 -2.27 -31.13
N ALA A 55 14.43 -2.39 -31.68
CA ALA A 55 14.69 -2.10 -33.09
C ALA A 55 13.90 -3.02 -34.03
N LYS A 56 13.86 -4.34 -33.75
CA LYS A 56 13.06 -5.29 -34.55
C LYS A 56 11.56 -5.06 -34.41
N LEU A 57 11.08 -4.69 -33.23
CA LEU A 57 9.68 -4.33 -32.99
C LEU A 57 9.30 -3.02 -33.70
N ALA A 58 10.20 -2.03 -33.74
CA ALA A 58 9.99 -0.79 -34.47
C ALA A 58 9.87 -1.03 -35.99
N ASP A 59 10.68 -1.93 -36.54
CA ASP A 59 10.60 -2.34 -37.95
C ASP A 59 9.28 -3.07 -38.25
N ILE A 60 8.83 -3.97 -37.38
CA ILE A 60 7.54 -4.68 -37.56
C ILE A 60 6.34 -3.73 -37.44
N CYS A 61 6.39 -2.76 -36.52
CA CYS A 61 5.34 -1.76 -36.35
C CYS A 61 5.39 -0.63 -37.41
N GLY A 62 6.41 -0.58 -38.27
CA GLY A 62 6.55 0.46 -39.30
C GLY A 62 6.91 1.85 -38.74
N ILE A 63 7.52 1.91 -37.56
CA ILE A 63 7.88 3.17 -36.89
C ILE A 63 9.28 3.59 -37.32
N GLY A 64 9.38 4.64 -38.12
CA GLY A 64 10.63 5.06 -38.76
C GLY A 64 11.79 5.48 -37.84
N MET A 65 11.56 5.65 -36.53
CA MET A 65 12.62 5.88 -35.55
C MET A 65 12.46 5.00 -34.30
N PRO A 66 13.50 4.25 -33.89
CA PRO A 66 13.46 3.42 -32.68
C PRO A 66 13.08 4.17 -31.41
N ILE A 67 13.38 5.47 -31.33
CA ILE A 67 13.04 6.30 -30.17
C ILE A 67 11.54 6.46 -29.97
N ASN A 68 10.77 6.55 -31.05
CA ASN A 68 9.31 6.69 -30.97
C ASN A 68 8.67 5.40 -30.43
N MET A 69 9.26 4.24 -30.76
CA MET A 69 8.81 2.95 -30.22
C MET A 69 9.06 2.85 -28.71
N ILE A 70 10.20 3.36 -28.22
CA ILE A 70 10.50 3.43 -26.77
C ILE A 70 9.50 4.34 -26.06
N PHE A 71 9.18 5.50 -26.64
CA PHE A 71 8.17 6.40 -26.07
C PHE A 71 6.79 5.74 -26.01
N PHE A 72 6.36 5.07 -27.08
CA PHE A 72 5.09 4.37 -27.11
C PHE A 72 5.02 3.24 -26.06
N LEU A 73 6.02 2.38 -26.01
CA LEU A 73 6.10 1.30 -25.02
C LEU A 73 6.17 1.85 -23.59
N GLY A 74 6.96 2.91 -23.39
CA GLY A 74 7.05 3.61 -22.12
C GLY A 74 5.71 4.21 -21.69
N PHE A 75 4.91 4.72 -22.62
CA PHE A 75 3.58 5.27 -22.33
C PHE A 75 2.57 4.17 -21.96
N CYS A 76 2.53 3.08 -22.73
CA CYS A 76 1.73 1.90 -22.39
C CYS A 76 2.11 1.34 -21.03
N PHE A 77 3.41 1.28 -20.75
CA PHE A 77 3.93 0.80 -19.47
C PHE A 77 3.60 1.76 -18.33
N LEU A 78 3.70 3.07 -18.55
CA LEU A 78 3.32 4.08 -17.58
C LEU A 78 1.85 3.96 -17.22
N LEU A 79 0.96 3.76 -18.21
CA LEU A 79 -0.47 3.52 -17.98
C LEU A 79 -0.72 2.26 -17.16
N ALA A 80 -0.05 1.15 -17.50
CA ALA A 80 -0.17 -0.10 -16.75
C ALA A 80 0.33 0.08 -15.30
N LEU A 81 1.39 0.86 -15.10
CA LEU A 81 1.92 1.20 -13.78
C LEU A 81 0.92 2.03 -12.98
N THR A 82 0.38 3.12 -13.53
CA THR A 82 -0.61 3.94 -12.82
C THR A 82 -1.87 3.15 -12.51
N PHE A 83 -2.31 2.28 -13.41
CA PHE A 83 -3.46 1.40 -13.17
C PHE A 83 -3.18 0.44 -12.00
N THR A 84 -2.01 -0.22 -12.00
CA THR A 84 -1.62 -1.14 -10.93
C THR A 84 -1.52 -0.41 -9.58
N LEU A 85 -0.89 0.78 -9.56
CA LEU A 85 -0.82 1.63 -8.37
C LEU A 85 -2.21 2.05 -7.89
N SER A 86 -3.12 2.39 -8.79
CA SER A 86 -4.51 2.76 -8.47
C SER A 86 -5.26 1.61 -7.79
N VAL A 87 -5.17 0.39 -8.34
CA VAL A 87 -5.78 -0.81 -7.74
C VAL A 87 -5.20 -1.11 -6.36
N LEU A 88 -3.89 -0.96 -6.18
CA LEU A 88 -3.22 -1.15 -4.89
C LEU A 88 -3.67 -0.13 -3.84
N VAL A 89 -3.76 1.16 -4.21
CA VAL A 89 -4.26 2.24 -3.35
C VAL A 89 -5.72 2.01 -2.98
N SER A 90 -6.54 1.58 -3.93
CA SER A 90 -7.95 1.24 -3.71
C SER A 90 -8.12 0.12 -2.68
N GLY A 91 -7.34 -0.95 -2.81
CA GLY A 91 -7.34 -2.05 -1.84
C GLY A 91 -6.90 -1.62 -0.44
N LEU A 92 -5.90 -0.72 -0.35
CA LEU A 92 -5.45 -0.19 0.94
C LEU A 92 -6.52 0.70 1.61
N SER A 93 -7.20 1.54 0.82
CA SER A 93 -8.30 2.37 1.31
C SER A 93 -9.42 1.54 1.94
N GLN A 94 -9.77 0.41 1.31
CA GLN A 94 -10.80 -0.48 1.83
C GLN A 94 -10.39 -1.14 3.15
N LYS A 95 -9.13 -1.59 3.28
CA LYS A 95 -8.59 -2.11 4.53
C LYS A 95 -8.68 -1.07 5.66
N THR A 96 -8.31 0.18 5.38
CA THR A 96 -8.38 1.27 6.36
C THR A 96 -9.82 1.51 6.81
N LYS A 97 -10.79 1.55 5.89
CA LYS A 97 -12.23 1.69 6.23
C LYS A 97 -12.69 0.60 7.18
N VAL A 98 -12.37 -0.67 6.88
CA VAL A 98 -12.75 -1.81 7.73
C VAL A 98 -12.10 -1.70 9.11
N LEU A 99 -10.84 -1.27 9.19
CA LEU A 99 -10.15 -1.12 10.47
C LEU A 99 -10.78 0.00 11.32
N THR A 100 -11.11 1.15 10.71
CA THR A 100 -11.84 2.23 11.38
C THR A 100 -13.20 1.76 11.88
N GLN A 101 -13.94 0.99 11.08
CA GLN A 101 -15.22 0.43 11.51
C GLN A 101 -15.07 -0.53 12.70
N ARG A 102 -14.05 -1.38 12.70
CA ARG A 102 -13.76 -2.27 13.84
C ARG A 102 -13.42 -1.49 15.10
N ILE A 103 -12.65 -0.41 14.98
CA ILE A 103 -12.33 0.48 16.12
C ILE A 103 -13.61 1.14 16.66
N ALA A 104 -14.47 1.66 15.79
CA ALA A 104 -15.72 2.30 16.21
C ALA A 104 -16.66 1.33 16.95
N ILE A 105 -16.80 0.09 16.46
CA ILE A 105 -17.58 -0.94 17.15
C ILE A 105 -16.97 -1.26 18.52
N LEU A 106 -15.64 -1.36 18.61
CA LEU A 106 -14.95 -1.67 19.85
C LEU A 106 -15.13 -0.56 20.90
N GLU A 107 -15.05 0.71 20.48
CA GLU A 107 -15.31 1.87 21.34
C GLU A 107 -16.75 1.89 21.87
N GLU A 108 -17.74 1.53 21.05
CA GLU A 108 -19.14 1.43 21.46
C GLU A 108 -19.34 0.34 22.53
N VAL A 109 -18.74 -0.84 22.34
CA VAL A 109 -18.82 -1.95 23.32
C VAL A 109 -18.22 -1.53 24.67
N ILE A 110 -17.03 -0.93 24.66
CA ILE A 110 -16.38 -0.43 25.88
C ILE A 110 -17.23 0.65 26.56
N SER A 111 -17.85 1.54 25.77
CA SER A 111 -18.70 2.61 26.30
C SER A 111 -19.97 2.06 26.96
N ARG A 112 -20.56 1.00 26.40
CA ARG A 112 -21.72 0.30 26.98
C ARG A 112 -21.37 -0.42 28.28
N GLU A 113 -20.25 -1.12 28.34
CA GLU A 113 -19.81 -1.77 29.57
C GLU A 113 -19.55 -0.75 30.69
N ARG A 114 -18.92 0.39 30.35
CA ARG A 114 -18.72 1.48 31.31
C ARG A 114 -20.04 2.05 31.83
N HIS A 115 -21.03 2.26 30.96
CA HIS A 115 -22.37 2.73 31.38
C HIS A 115 -23.08 1.69 32.25
N GLY A 116 -23.01 0.40 31.90
CA GLY A 116 -23.58 -0.68 32.72
C GLY A 116 -23.01 -0.71 34.13
N GLN A 117 -21.69 -0.55 34.28
CA GLN A 117 -21.05 -0.46 35.60
C GLN A 117 -21.50 0.77 36.40
N THR A 118 -21.72 1.91 35.74
CA THR A 118 -22.23 3.12 36.42
C THR A 118 -23.64 2.91 36.94
N VAL A 119 -24.53 2.32 36.12
CA VAL A 119 -25.92 2.05 36.52
C VAL A 119 -25.99 1.05 37.67
N VAL A 120 -25.17 0.00 37.65
CA VAL A 120 -25.11 -0.99 38.75
C VAL A 120 -24.68 -0.32 40.06
N LYS A 121 -23.64 0.53 40.02
CA LYS A 121 -23.20 1.30 41.20
C LYS A 121 -24.28 2.25 41.72
N GLU A 122 -25.04 2.88 40.83
CA GLU A 122 -26.13 3.78 41.20
C GLU A 122 -27.26 3.03 41.89
N ILE A 123 -27.61 1.84 41.39
CA ILE A 123 -28.62 0.96 42.01
C ILE A 123 -28.14 0.46 43.38
N GLU A 124 -26.87 0.06 43.52
CA GLU A 124 -26.31 -0.34 44.81
C GLU A 124 -26.33 0.80 45.82
N LEU A 125 -25.95 2.03 45.43
CA LEU A 125 -26.03 3.19 46.31
C LEU A 125 -27.46 3.55 46.72
N HIS A 126 -28.44 3.45 45.82
CA HIS A 126 -29.83 3.68 46.18
C HIS A 126 -30.33 2.64 47.18
N LYS A 127 -30.03 1.36 46.92
CA LYS A 127 -30.42 0.26 47.81
C LYS A 127 -29.80 0.40 49.21
N GLU A 128 -28.54 0.80 49.30
CA GLU A 128 -27.87 1.02 50.59
C GLU A 128 -28.44 2.24 51.35
N LYS A 129 -28.88 3.26 50.62
CA LYS A 129 -29.55 4.43 51.20
C LYS A 129 -30.93 4.09 51.76
N ASP A 130 -31.72 3.30 51.01
CA ASP A 130 -33.05 2.84 51.44
C ASP A 130 -32.98 1.94 52.68
N VAL A 131 -31.96 1.08 52.77
CA VAL A 131 -31.70 0.25 53.96
C VAL A 131 -31.30 1.13 55.16
N SER A 132 -30.41 2.09 54.97
CA SER A 132 -29.98 2.99 56.06
C SER A 132 -31.08 3.91 56.57
N ASP A 133 -32.07 4.29 55.77
CA ASP A 133 -33.21 5.13 56.25
C ASP A 133 -34.23 4.29 57.02
N ASN A 134 -34.49 3.05 56.58
CA ASN A 134 -35.38 2.12 57.29
C ASN A 134 -34.84 1.72 58.68
N ASP A 135 -33.51 1.63 58.83
CA ASP A 135 -32.86 1.35 60.11
C ASP A 135 -32.83 2.55 61.08
N ARG A 136 -33.16 3.78 60.62
CA ARG A 136 -33.25 4.98 61.47
C ARG A 136 -34.66 5.29 61.96
N GLU A 137 -35.68 4.76 61.30
CA GLU A 137 -37.09 4.90 61.73
C GLU A 137 -37.54 3.81 62.72
N SER A 138 -36.70 2.80 62.98
CA SER A 138 -36.92 1.72 63.96
C SER A 138 -36.26 2.02 65.31
#